data_AF-A0A6N7ZR07-F1
#
_entry.id   AF-A0A6N7ZR07-F1
#
_cell.length_a   1.000
_cell.length_b   1.000
_cell.length_c   1.000
_cell.angle_alpha   90.00
_cell.angle_beta   90.00
_cell.angle_gamma   90.00
#
_symmetry.space_group_name_H-M   'P 1'
#
loop_
_entity.id
_entity.type
_entity.pdbx_description
1 polymer ?
#
loop_
_entity_poly.entity_id
_entity_poly.type
_entity_poly.pdbx_seq_one_letter_code
_entity_poly.pdbx_strand_id
1 'polypeptide(L)'
;MTRSDTENLKLIEETKPKYERLRNLQIRNEGDLERARQELSKAEEDAIQIAGTSNEDEIREIIMKGRAENTTAVDEWIAGVEAVERELAKLNEAGAANG
;
A
#
# COMPACT_ATOMS: atom_id res chain seq x y z
N MET A 1 28.98 -48.48 -22.82
CA MET A 1 28.41 -48.27 -24.17
C MET A 1 28.39 -46.77 -24.43
N THR A 2 29.20 -46.31 -25.37
CA THR A 2 29.18 -44.95 -25.91
C THR A 2 28.04 -44.86 -26.93
N ARG A 3 27.21 -43.81 -26.85
CA ARG A 3 26.16 -43.56 -27.85
C ARG A 3 26.79 -43.26 -29.20
N SER A 4 26.10 -43.68 -30.26
CA SER A 4 26.41 -43.28 -31.62
C SER A 4 26.03 -41.82 -31.88
N ASP A 5 26.67 -41.20 -32.88
CA ASP A 5 26.38 -39.82 -33.27
C ASP A 5 24.93 -39.62 -33.71
N THR A 6 24.33 -40.62 -34.35
CA THR A 6 22.91 -40.61 -34.75
C THR A 6 21.97 -40.60 -33.54
N GLU A 7 22.28 -41.36 -32.49
CA GLU A 7 21.51 -41.35 -31.25
C GLU A 7 21.64 -40.01 -30.52
N ASN A 8 22.84 -39.41 -30.52
CA ASN A 8 23.07 -38.09 -29.95
C ASN A 8 22.29 -37.00 -30.71
N LEU A 9 22.25 -37.05 -32.04
CA LEU A 9 21.48 -36.11 -32.87
C LEU A 9 19.98 -36.19 -32.56
N LYS A 10 19.42 -37.40 -32.46
CA LYS A 10 18.01 -37.61 -32.14
C LYS A 10 17.66 -37.04 -30.76
N LEU A 11 18.50 -37.26 -29.76
CA LEU A 11 18.32 -36.70 -28.41
C LEU A 11 18.36 -35.16 -28.41
N ILE A 12 19.23 -34.55 -29.22
CA ILE A 12 19.28 -33.09 -29.36
C ILE A 12 17.98 -32.58 -30.00
N GLU A 13 17.50 -33.21 -31.06
CA GLU A 13 16.23 -32.83 -31.72
C GLU A 13 15.03 -32.97 -30.78
N GLU A 14 14.98 -34.04 -29.98
CA GLU A 14 13.92 -34.28 -28.99
C GLU A 14 13.94 -33.26 -27.83
N THR A 15 15.13 -32.79 -27.43
CA THR A 15 15.28 -31.86 -26.30
C THR A 15 15.17 -30.39 -26.70
N LYS A 16 15.39 -30.05 -27.97
CA LYS A 16 15.34 -28.67 -28.49
C LYS A 16 14.02 -27.94 -28.19
N PRO A 17 12.82 -28.54 -28.37
CA PRO A 17 11.56 -27.85 -28.04
C PRO A 17 11.44 -27.51 -26.54
N LYS A 18 11.94 -28.40 -25.67
CA LYS A 18 11.95 -28.17 -24.23
C LYS A 18 12.88 -27.01 -23.86
N TYR A 19 14.05 -26.93 -24.50
CA TYR A 19 14.98 -25.81 -24.33
C TYR A 19 14.34 -24.49 -24.76
N GLU A 20 13.74 -24.42 -25.94
CA GLU A 20 13.09 -23.19 -26.44
C GLU A 20 11.95 -22.74 -25.51
N ARG A 21 11.14 -23.69 -25.00
CA ARG A 21 10.10 -23.38 -24.02
C ARG A 21 10.68 -22.79 -22.73
N LEU A 22 11.74 -23.39 -22.19
CA LEU A 22 12.38 -22.92 -20.96
C LEU A 22 13.03 -21.54 -21.15
N ARG A 23 13.68 -21.32 -22.30
CA ARG A 23 14.26 -20.04 -22.67
C ARG A 23 13.20 -18.94 -22.76
N ASN A 24 12.06 -19.22 -23.40
CA ASN A 24 10.96 -18.26 -23.49
C ASN A 24 10.34 -17.96 -22.11
N LEU A 25 10.22 -18.97 -21.25
CA LEU A 25 9.75 -18.79 -19.88
C LEU A 25 10.72 -17.93 -19.06
N GLN A 26 12.03 -18.16 -19.20
CA GLN A 26 13.05 -17.35 -18.54
C GLN A 26 12.92 -15.87 -18.92
N ILE A 27 12.86 -15.56 -20.23
CA ILE A 27 12.72 -14.17 -20.72
C ILE A 27 11.46 -13.51 -20.14
N ARG A 28 10.34 -14.25 -20.11
CA ARG A 28 9.10 -13.74 -19.53
C ARG A 28 9.25 -13.46 -18.04
N ASN A 29 9.80 -14.40 -17.28
CA ASN A 29 9.99 -14.26 -15.85
C ASN A 29 10.97 -13.13 -15.51
N GLU A 30 12.01 -12.91 -16.32
CA GLU A 30 12.92 -11.78 -16.17
C GLU A 30 12.19 -10.44 -16.38
N GLY A 31 11.34 -10.36 -17.41
CA GLY A 31 10.50 -9.17 -17.64
C GLY A 31 9.46 -8.94 -16.53
N ASP A 32 8.86 -10.00 -16.01
CA ASP A 32 7.90 -9.91 -14.91
C ASP A 32 8.59 -9.47 -13.61
N LEU A 33 9.79 -9.99 -13.33
CA LEU A 33 10.60 -9.60 -12.18
C LEU A 33 11.03 -8.14 -12.24
N GLU A 34 11.45 -7.65 -13.42
CA GLU A 34 11.84 -6.26 -13.58
C GLU A 34 10.66 -5.31 -13.37
N ARG A 35 9.47 -5.66 -13.90
CA ARG A 35 8.25 -4.87 -13.64
C ARG A 35 7.88 -4.86 -12.16
N ALA A 36 7.92 -6.01 -11.49
CA ALA A 36 7.64 -6.09 -10.05
C ALA A 36 8.62 -5.24 -9.21
N ARG A 37 9.90 -5.20 -9.60
CA ARG A 37 10.90 -4.35 -8.94
C ARG A 37 10.60 -2.86 -9.12
N GLN A 38 10.20 -2.45 -10.32
CA GLN A 38 9.84 -1.06 -10.60
C GLN A 38 8.58 -0.65 -9.83
N GLU A 39 7.57 -1.52 -9.77
CA GLU A 39 6.35 -1.29 -8.98
C GLU A 39 6.66 -1.19 -7.49
N LEU A 40 7.53 -2.04 -6.95
CA LEU A 40 7.97 -1.99 -5.55
C LEU A 40 8.72 -0.69 -5.25
N SER A 41 9.70 -0.32 -6.07
CA SER A 41 10.47 0.93 -5.90
C SER A 41 9.55 2.14 -5.88
N LYS A 42 8.58 2.19 -6.80
CA LYS A 42 7.61 3.28 -6.84
C LYS A 42 6.72 3.30 -5.59
N ALA A 43 6.24 2.15 -5.13
CA ALA A 43 5.43 2.06 -3.92
C ALA A 43 6.22 2.51 -2.68
N GLU A 44 7.51 2.17 -2.60
CA GLU A 44 8.40 2.63 -1.52
C GLU A 44 8.63 4.15 -1.57
N GLU A 45 8.85 4.71 -2.76
CA GLU A 45 8.95 6.16 -2.97
C GLU A 45 7.65 6.89 -2.56
N ASP A 46 6.50 6.39 -3.00
CA ASP A 46 5.19 6.93 -2.66
C ASP A 46 4.96 6.88 -1.15
N ALA A 47 5.32 5.77 -0.50
CA ALA A 47 5.22 5.60 0.95
C ALA A 47 6.11 6.60 1.70
N ILE A 48 7.36 6.80 1.27
CA ILE A 48 8.26 7.79 1.86
C ILE A 48 7.74 9.21 1.65
N GLN A 49 7.17 9.54 0.48
CA GLN A 49 6.60 10.86 0.24
C GLN A 49 5.38 11.16 1.13
N ILE A 50 4.52 10.18 1.36
CA ILE A 50 3.26 10.36 2.10
C ILE A 50 3.47 10.25 3.60
N ALA A 51 4.22 9.23 4.04
CA ALA A 51 4.35 8.84 5.44
C ALA A 51 5.76 9.11 6.01
N GLY A 52 6.73 9.50 5.19
CA GLY A 52 8.13 9.70 5.60
C GLY A 52 8.95 8.42 5.73
N THR A 53 8.35 7.25 5.51
CA THR A 53 8.96 5.92 5.65
C THR A 53 8.29 4.92 4.71
N SER A 54 9.03 3.90 4.26
CA SER A 54 8.49 2.75 3.52
C SER A 54 8.29 1.51 4.40
N ASN A 55 8.58 1.61 5.70
CA ASN A 55 8.35 0.54 6.66
C ASN A 55 6.85 0.42 6.97
N GLU A 56 6.22 -0.69 6.59
CA GLU A 56 4.78 -0.91 6.75
C GLU A 56 4.31 -0.79 8.20
N ASP A 57 5.09 -1.30 9.16
CA ASP A 57 4.73 -1.25 10.57
C ASP A 57 4.76 0.19 11.10
N GLU A 58 5.77 0.99 10.71
CA GLU A 58 5.83 2.41 11.05
C GLU A 58 4.69 3.21 10.41
N ILE A 59 4.36 2.94 9.14
CA ILE A 59 3.22 3.56 8.46
C ILE A 59 1.93 3.25 9.22
N ARG A 60 1.77 2.00 9.66
CA ARG A 60 0.59 1.58 10.44
C ARG A 60 0.51 2.30 11.78
N GLU A 61 1.62 2.45 12.48
CA GLU A 61 1.69 3.22 13.73
C GLU A 61 1.33 4.70 13.52
N ILE A 62 1.87 5.34 12.48
CA ILE A 62 1.55 6.74 12.12
C ILE A 62 0.05 6.89 11.87
N ILE A 63 -0.56 5.99 11.10
CA ILE A 63 -2.01 6.02 10.82
C ILE A 63 -2.82 5.85 12.10
N MET A 64 -2.45 4.88 12.95
CA MET A 64 -3.18 4.63 14.20
C MET A 64 -3.11 5.82 15.14
N LYS A 65 -1.91 6.41 15.31
CA LYS A 65 -1.71 7.60 16.11
C LYS A 65 -2.52 8.79 15.57
N GLY A 66 -2.43 9.05 14.27
CA GLY A 66 -3.17 10.15 13.63
C GLY A 66 -4.69 9.99 13.76
N ARG A 67 -5.21 8.75 13.71
CA ARG A 67 -6.63 8.47 13.96
C ARG A 67 -7.02 8.80 15.40
N ALA A 68 -6.24 8.38 16.39
CA ALA A 68 -6.52 8.66 17.79
C ALA A 68 -6.49 10.16 18.11
N GLU A 69 -5.49 10.87 17.58
CA GLU A 69 -5.37 12.33 17.70
C GLU A 69 -6.54 13.04 17.03
N ASN A 70 -6.95 12.59 15.84
CA ASN A 70 -8.10 13.15 15.14
C ASN A 70 -9.41 12.94 15.91
N THR A 71 -9.65 11.72 16.43
CA THR A 71 -10.82 11.44 17.27
C THR A 71 -10.87 12.38 18.47
N THR A 72 -9.73 12.57 19.15
CA THR A 72 -9.64 13.49 20.29
C THR A 72 -9.97 14.92 19.88
N ALA A 73 -9.39 15.41 18.77
CA ALA A 73 -9.66 16.75 18.28
C ALA A 73 -11.13 16.96 17.87
N VAL A 74 -11.77 15.94 17.30
CA VAL A 74 -13.19 15.97 16.95
C VAL A 74 -14.07 16.02 18.21
N ASP A 75 -13.74 15.23 19.22
CA ASP A 75 -14.48 15.22 20.50
C ASP A 75 -14.38 16.59 21.20
N GLU A 76 -13.18 17.19 21.22
CA GLU A 76 -12.96 18.54 21.75
C GLU A 76 -13.75 19.60 20.98
N TRP A 77 -13.77 19.49 19.64
CA TRP A 77 -14.56 20.37 18.79
C TRP A 77 -16.05 20.29 19.11
N ILE A 78 -16.61 19.09 19.21
CA ILE A 78 -18.02 18.86 19.54
C ILE A 78 -18.34 19.47 20.91
N ALA A 79 -17.53 19.18 21.92
CA ALA A 79 -17.73 19.72 23.26
C ALA A 79 -17.71 21.26 23.28
N GLY A 80 -16.84 21.88 22.47
CA GLY A 80 -16.77 23.33 22.29
C GLY A 80 -18.04 23.90 21.65
N VAL A 81 -18.55 23.26 20.58
CA VAL A 81 -19.81 23.67 19.93
C VAL A 81 -20.97 23.60 20.91
N GLU A 82 -21.12 22.49 21.63
CA GLU A 82 -22.19 22.34 22.60
C GLU A 82 -22.10 23.36 23.74
N ALA A 83 -20.88 23.73 24.16
CA ALA A 83 -20.71 24.77 25.17
C ALA A 83 -21.21 26.14 24.68
N VAL A 84 -20.90 26.50 23.43
CA VAL A 84 -21.40 27.74 22.82
C VAL A 84 -22.93 27.70 22.71
N GLU A 85 -23.51 26.58 22.27
CA GLU A 85 -24.97 26.43 22.17
C GLU A 85 -25.66 26.59 23.53
N ARG A 86 -25.10 26.00 24.60
CA ARG A 86 -25.62 26.15 25.97
C ARG A 86 -25.59 27.60 26.45
N GLU A 87 -24.51 28.33 26.20
CA GLU A 87 -24.43 29.74 26.60
C GLU A 87 -25.40 30.62 25.81
N LEU A 88 -25.56 30.36 24.50
CA LEU A 88 -26.56 31.06 23.68
C LEU A 88 -28.00 30.80 24.16
N ALA A 89 -28.31 29.56 24.54
CA ALA A 89 -29.62 29.22 25.09
C ALA A 89 -29.91 29.99 26.39
N LYS A 90 -28.95 30.05 27.32
CA LYS A 90 -29.08 30.83 28.57
C LYS A 90 -29.33 32.31 28.31
N LEU A 91 -28.61 32.91 27.35
CA LEU A 91 -28.79 34.32 26.99
C LEU A 91 -30.18 34.58 26.41
N ASN A 92 -30.69 33.67 25.57
CA ASN A 92 -32.04 33.78 25.01
C ASN A 92 -33.14 33.66 26.09
N GLU A 93 -32.99 32.73 27.04
CA GLU A 93 -33.90 32.57 28.17
C GLU A 93 -33.89 33.79 29.09
N ALA A 94 -32.70 34.33 29.40
CA ALA A 94 -32.55 35.54 30.20
C ALA A 94 -33.12 36.79 29.50
N GLY A 95 -33.01 36.87 28.17
CA GLY A 95 -33.63 37.92 27.38
C GLY A 95 -35.16 37.81 27.36
N ALA A 96 -35.71 36.60 27.31
CA ALA A 96 -37.15 36.34 27.32
C ALA A 96 -37.81 36.55 28.70
N ALA A 97 -37.06 36.40 29.80
CA ALA A 97 -37.57 36.62 31.16
C ALA A 97 -37.61 38.10 31.60
N ASN A 98 -36.94 38.99 30.86
CA ASN A 98 -36.81 40.42 31.18
C ASN A 98 -37.61 41.34 30.21
N GLY A 99 -38.35 40.78 29.27
CA GLY A 99 -39.24 41.51 28.34
C GLY A 99 -40.70 41.22 28.61
#